data_AF-A0A2N5W9R7-F1
#
_entry.id   AF-A0A2N5W9R7-F1
#
_cell.length_a   1.000
_cell.length_b   1.000
_cell.length_c   1.000
_cell.angle_alpha   90.00
_cell.angle_beta   90.00
_cell.angle_gamma   90.00
#
_symmetry.space_group_name_H-M   'P 1'
#
loop_
_entity.id
_entity.type
_entity.pdbx_description
1 polymer ?
#
loop_
_entity_poly.entity_id
_entity_poly.type
_entity_poly.pdbx_seq_one_letter_code
_entity_poly.pdbx_strand_id
1 'polypeptide(L)'
;MKNENFVQIPNKMFADTNNDEKLVYVKLLQSQMVGYLDKDNRTTMTTVPMLVALLGWSEGTRSNKRVEVSLNGLKEKGYINFESTKKVFVVEINNLDNNEEHVVSVDWKSSGVKFKGFTKIYYSVIDNLLEDKDFTLYAYAEYRTMKTHQYRICYAEWALILNCKERQAFDIVNDSKVIVKVSNGFDSDTKRRETNSYLTFNSVEDEEEVSLKPTYKDKSSESKEKETEKPVVKKSKKNSEKEAKGLKDEIGKFFGNTMEDNIFKKMASDKRITSVEQAMEIQDINKPMSLAMWKVVQDSDNSFVRDYGNKKLQNKAWKNKFGDDLNEAIRKDKESAHKTKFTSKYFFKTITEYYVDGEERVITADELYDYVNHKMVYSDSETYFTPSNILQDLKCIKVTDKI
;
A
#
# COMPACT_ATOMS: atom_id res chain seq x y z
N MET A 1 -21.01 -9.24 -16.66
CA MET A 1 -19.81 -8.43 -16.94
C MET A 1 -20.12 -7.01 -16.53
N LYS A 2 -19.37 -6.42 -15.60
CA LYS A 2 -19.42 -4.97 -15.38
C LYS A 2 -18.63 -4.32 -16.52
N ASN A 3 -19.17 -3.26 -17.13
CA ASN A 3 -18.44 -2.46 -18.11
C ASN A 3 -17.33 -1.70 -17.36
N GLU A 4 -16.10 -2.16 -17.51
CA GLU A 4 -14.93 -1.49 -16.96
C GLU A 4 -14.34 -0.53 -17.98
N ASN A 5 -13.99 0.68 -17.54
CA ASN A 5 -13.36 1.68 -18.40
C ASN A 5 -11.89 1.29 -18.67
N PHE A 6 -11.43 1.57 -19.89
CA PHE A 6 -10.08 1.29 -20.34
C PHE A 6 -9.52 2.45 -21.15
N VAL A 7 -8.19 2.55 -21.19
CA VAL A 7 -7.46 3.39 -22.15
C VAL A 7 -6.85 2.51 -23.24
N GLN A 8 -6.47 3.12 -24.35
CA GLN A 8 -5.75 2.46 -25.43
C GLN A 8 -4.36 3.05 -25.56
N ILE A 9 -3.33 2.22 -25.34
CA ILE A 9 -1.94 2.61 -25.55
C ILE A 9 -1.48 2.16 -26.95
N PRO A 10 -0.88 3.04 -27.76
CA PRO A 10 -0.28 2.65 -29.04
C PRO A 10 0.88 1.68 -28.82
N ASN A 11 0.88 0.56 -29.53
CA ASN A 11 1.93 -0.46 -29.37
C ASN A 11 3.31 0.05 -29.83
N LYS A 12 3.36 1.06 -30.70
CA LYS A 12 4.60 1.75 -31.09
C LYS A 12 5.34 2.35 -29.88
N MET A 13 4.63 2.76 -28.84
CA MET A 13 5.24 3.30 -27.61
C MET A 13 6.21 2.33 -26.93
N PHE A 14 6.08 1.03 -27.16
CA PHE A 14 7.03 0.04 -26.63
C PHE A 14 8.42 0.12 -27.27
N ALA A 15 8.55 0.81 -28.40
CA ALA A 15 9.82 0.98 -29.11
C ALA A 15 10.54 2.29 -28.76
N ASP A 16 9.79 3.37 -28.51
CA ASP A 16 10.34 4.73 -28.50
C ASP A 16 10.01 5.53 -27.23
N THR A 17 9.32 4.95 -26.25
CA THR A 17 9.04 5.61 -24.97
C THR A 17 9.54 4.84 -23.76
N ASN A 18 9.87 5.56 -22.68
CA ASN A 18 10.20 4.99 -21.38
C ASN A 18 8.92 4.71 -20.54
N ASN A 19 9.08 4.21 -19.31
CA ASN A 19 7.96 3.88 -18.44
C ASN A 19 7.15 5.12 -17.99
N ASP A 20 7.84 6.22 -17.71
CA ASP A 20 7.24 7.45 -17.18
C ASP A 20 6.39 8.15 -18.25
N GLU A 21 6.89 8.17 -19.48
CA GLU A 21 6.16 8.68 -20.65
C GLU A 21 4.86 7.89 -20.85
N LYS A 22 4.90 6.56 -20.78
CA LYS A 22 3.69 5.72 -20.89
C LYS A 22 2.69 6.01 -19.77
N LEU A 23 3.16 6.13 -18.52
CA LEU A 23 2.32 6.44 -17.37
C LEU A 23 1.66 7.82 -17.49
N VAL A 24 2.43 8.86 -17.86
CA VAL A 24 1.90 10.21 -18.10
C VAL A 24 0.86 10.20 -19.21
N TYR A 25 1.16 9.55 -20.33
CA TYR A 25 0.24 9.43 -21.47
C TYR A 25 -1.08 8.75 -21.07
N VAL A 26 -1.01 7.66 -20.31
CA VAL A 26 -2.17 6.96 -19.78
C VAL A 26 -3.00 7.84 -18.85
N LYS A 27 -2.37 8.62 -17.97
CA LYS A 27 -3.10 9.54 -17.08
C LYS A 27 -3.74 10.70 -17.84
N LEU A 28 -3.12 11.18 -18.92
CA LEU A 28 -3.74 12.16 -19.82
C LEU A 28 -4.99 11.58 -20.51
N LEU A 29 -4.93 10.32 -20.96
CA LEU A 29 -6.08 9.60 -21.51
C LEU A 29 -7.20 9.39 -20.48
N GLN A 30 -6.87 9.03 -19.24
CA GLN A 30 -7.86 8.87 -18.16
C GLN A 30 -8.53 10.20 -17.76
N SER A 31 -7.79 11.30 -17.87
CA SER A 31 -8.25 12.64 -17.43
C SER A 31 -9.02 13.39 -18.50
N GLN A 32 -9.36 12.75 -19.63
CA GLN A 32 -10.17 13.37 -20.67
C GLN A 32 -11.55 13.76 -20.14
N MET A 33 -11.97 14.99 -20.41
CA MET A 33 -13.27 15.48 -19.96
C MET A 33 -14.37 14.76 -20.75
N VAL A 34 -15.22 14.01 -20.04
CA VAL A 34 -16.33 13.17 -20.56
C VAL A 34 -17.34 13.94 -21.44
N GLY A 35 -17.27 15.27 -21.52
CA GLY A 35 -18.21 16.14 -22.24
C GLY A 35 -17.76 16.71 -23.60
N TYR A 36 -16.49 16.58 -24.00
CA TYR A 36 -15.97 17.08 -25.31
C TYR A 36 -15.57 15.91 -26.22
N LEU A 37 -16.46 14.92 -26.34
CA LEU A 37 -16.30 13.73 -27.19
C LEU A 37 -16.53 14.05 -28.67
N ASP A 38 -15.80 15.02 -29.22
CA ASP A 38 -15.49 14.91 -30.64
C ASP A 38 -14.33 13.92 -30.74
N LYS A 39 -14.52 12.81 -31.46
CA LYS A 39 -13.52 11.72 -31.52
C LYS A 39 -12.18 12.21 -32.08
N ASP A 40 -12.23 13.35 -32.75
CA ASP A 40 -11.13 13.98 -33.47
C ASP A 40 -10.38 15.04 -32.64
N ASN A 41 -10.91 15.48 -31.48
CA ASN A 41 -10.29 16.51 -30.62
C ASN A 41 -10.17 16.06 -29.16
N ARG A 42 -9.25 15.13 -28.89
CA ARG A 42 -8.97 14.60 -27.56
C ARG A 42 -8.12 15.58 -26.74
N THR A 43 -8.74 16.46 -25.96
CA THR A 43 -8.02 17.43 -25.11
C THR A 43 -8.20 17.20 -23.62
N THR A 44 -7.14 17.45 -22.84
CA THR A 44 -7.11 17.41 -21.37
C THR A 44 -6.51 18.70 -20.84
N MET A 45 -7.25 19.43 -19.98
CA MET A 45 -6.71 20.59 -19.26
C MET A 45 -6.08 20.13 -17.95
N THR A 46 -4.81 20.47 -17.71
CA THR A 46 -4.08 19.97 -16.53
C THR A 46 -2.97 20.93 -16.06
N THR A 47 -2.30 20.55 -14.98
CA THR A 47 -1.09 21.18 -14.44
C THR A 47 -0.05 20.10 -14.14
N VAL A 48 1.24 20.46 -14.08
CA VAL A 48 2.30 19.51 -13.68
C VAL A 48 2.03 18.93 -12.28
N PRO A 49 1.69 19.72 -11.24
CA PRO A 49 1.35 19.17 -9.93
C PRO A 49 0.16 18.20 -9.95
N MET A 50 -0.87 18.48 -10.77
CA MET A 50 -2.02 17.57 -10.90
C MET A 50 -1.61 16.22 -11.48
N LEU A 51 -0.75 16.20 -12.50
CA LEU A 51 -0.23 14.95 -13.06
C LEU A 51 0.63 14.19 -12.05
N VAL A 52 1.48 14.87 -11.27
CA VAL A 52 2.25 14.25 -10.18
C VAL A 52 1.33 13.57 -9.17
N ALA A 53 0.26 14.26 -8.74
CA ALA A 53 -0.72 13.72 -7.81
C ALA A 53 -1.49 12.53 -8.39
N LEU A 54 -1.91 12.61 -9.67
CA LEU A 54 -2.60 11.53 -10.37
C LEU A 54 -1.73 10.29 -10.60
N LEU A 55 -0.41 10.48 -10.66
CA LEU A 55 0.59 9.41 -10.75
C LEU A 55 0.97 8.85 -9.38
N GLY A 56 0.43 9.40 -8.28
CA GLY A 56 0.77 8.97 -6.92
C GLY A 56 2.23 9.22 -6.55
N TRP A 57 2.93 10.10 -7.27
CA TRP A 57 4.34 10.40 -7.00
C TRP A 57 4.47 11.43 -5.87
N SER A 58 5.57 11.36 -5.12
CA SER A 58 5.85 12.33 -4.06
C SER A 58 5.91 13.75 -4.63
N GLU A 59 5.18 14.67 -4.01
CA GLU A 59 5.17 16.07 -4.42
C GLU A 59 6.56 16.68 -4.23
N GLY A 60 7.02 17.41 -5.26
CA GLY A 60 8.29 18.12 -5.19
C GLY A 60 8.94 18.33 -6.55
N THR A 61 10.03 19.09 -6.54
CA THR A 61 10.73 19.53 -7.75
C THR A 61 11.20 18.36 -8.63
N ARG A 62 11.59 17.23 -8.03
CA ARG A 62 12.05 16.06 -8.78
C ARG A 62 10.92 15.41 -9.58
N SER A 63 9.76 15.19 -8.96
CA SER A 63 8.60 14.60 -9.62
C SER A 63 7.99 15.54 -10.66
N ASN A 64 7.97 16.84 -10.39
CA ASN A 64 7.57 17.85 -11.37
C ASN A 64 8.46 17.79 -12.62
N LYS A 65 9.78 17.79 -12.44
CA LYS A 65 10.73 17.67 -13.55
C LYS A 65 10.58 16.36 -14.32
N ARG A 66 10.30 15.25 -13.63
CA ARG A 66 10.03 13.94 -14.25
C ARG A 66 8.81 14.00 -15.17
N VAL A 67 7.71 14.62 -14.73
CA VAL A 67 6.52 14.85 -15.56
C VAL A 67 6.82 15.77 -16.74
N GLU A 68 7.53 16.88 -16.53
CA GLU A 68 7.91 17.81 -17.61
C GLU A 68 8.76 17.14 -18.69
N VAL A 69 9.75 16.35 -18.30
CA VAL A 69 10.58 15.57 -19.23
C VAL A 69 9.72 14.60 -20.03
N SER A 70 8.81 13.87 -19.36
CA SER A 70 7.88 12.96 -20.04
C SER A 70 6.93 13.66 -21.00
N LEU A 71 6.38 14.82 -20.63
CA LEU A 71 5.50 15.60 -21.50
C LEU A 71 6.23 16.08 -22.76
N ASN A 72 7.45 16.60 -22.61
CA ASN A 72 8.27 17.03 -23.75
C ASN A 72 8.65 15.85 -24.64
N GLY A 73 9.06 14.72 -24.06
CA GLY A 73 9.40 13.51 -24.82
C GLY A 73 8.20 12.94 -25.60
N LEU A 74 7.01 12.93 -25.00
CA LEU A 74 5.77 12.56 -25.70
C LEU A 74 5.42 13.52 -26.84
N LYS A 75 5.66 14.83 -26.65
CA LYS A 75 5.44 15.85 -27.69
C LYS A 75 6.41 15.69 -28.86
N GLU A 76 7.69 15.53 -28.59
CA GLU A 76 8.74 15.31 -29.61
C GLU A 76 8.46 14.07 -30.46
N LYS A 77 7.87 13.03 -29.86
CA LYS A 77 7.49 11.78 -30.53
C LYS A 77 6.13 11.83 -31.21
N GLY A 78 5.42 12.96 -31.11
CA GLY A 78 4.14 13.18 -31.78
C GLY A 78 2.94 12.46 -31.14
N TYR A 79 3.02 12.08 -29.86
CA TYR A 79 1.88 11.48 -29.13
C TYR A 79 0.90 12.53 -28.61
N ILE A 80 1.41 13.70 -28.24
CA ILE A 80 0.63 14.80 -27.70
C ILE A 80 1.11 16.13 -28.28
N ASN A 81 0.29 17.15 -28.15
CA ASN A 81 0.68 18.53 -28.38
C ASN A 81 0.24 19.41 -27.20
N PHE A 82 1.09 20.34 -26.78
CA PHE A 82 0.76 21.29 -25.71
C PHE A 82 1.65 22.54 -25.77
N GLU A 83 1.14 23.64 -25.23
CA GLU A 83 1.89 24.88 -25.01
C GLU A 83 2.11 25.07 -23.49
N SER A 84 3.38 25.03 -23.07
CA SER A 84 3.75 24.96 -21.64
C SER A 84 3.94 26.32 -20.96
N THR A 85 3.65 27.43 -21.65
CA THR A 85 3.93 28.79 -21.14
C THR A 85 2.98 29.22 -19.99
N LYS A 86 1.98 28.39 -19.66
CA LYS A 86 0.95 28.67 -18.66
C LYS A 86 1.02 27.69 -17.50
N LYS A 87 0.66 28.14 -16.30
CA LYS A 87 0.52 27.30 -15.09
C LYS A 87 -0.50 26.16 -15.26
N VAL A 88 -1.56 26.44 -16.01
CA VAL A 88 -2.55 25.48 -16.50
C VAL A 88 -2.42 25.42 -18.01
N PHE A 89 -2.24 24.23 -18.56
CA PHE A 89 -2.07 24.03 -19.99
C PHE A 89 -3.06 22.99 -20.51
N VAL A 90 -3.39 23.12 -21.80
CA VAL A 90 -4.23 22.17 -22.52
C VAL A 90 -3.30 21.23 -23.27
N VAL A 91 -3.51 19.94 -23.08
CA VAL A 91 -2.82 18.86 -23.79
C VAL A 91 -3.78 18.25 -24.78
N GLU A 92 -3.42 18.30 -26.05
CA GLU A 92 -4.08 17.57 -27.13
C GLU A 92 -3.40 16.20 -27.27
N ILE A 93 -4.20 15.15 -27.40
CA ILE A 93 -3.74 13.80 -27.69
C ILE A 93 -3.92 13.55 -29.18
N ASN A 94 -2.81 13.37 -29.88
CA ASN A 94 -2.81 13.26 -31.33
C ASN A 94 -3.55 11.99 -31.77
N ASN A 95 -4.28 12.08 -32.89
CA ASN A 95 -4.89 10.91 -33.50
C ASN A 95 -3.80 10.08 -34.18
N LEU A 96 -3.67 8.81 -33.79
CA LEU A 96 -2.62 7.91 -34.25
C LEU A 96 -3.22 6.87 -35.19
N ASP A 97 -2.54 6.60 -36.31
CA ASP A 97 -3.03 5.61 -37.26
C ASP A 97 -2.90 4.19 -36.68
N ASN A 98 -4.05 3.54 -36.46
CA ASN A 98 -4.13 2.18 -35.96
C ASN A 98 -3.53 1.13 -36.92
N ASN A 99 -3.33 1.49 -38.19
CA ASN A 99 -2.77 0.62 -39.21
C ASN A 99 -1.27 0.77 -39.38
N GLU A 100 -0.66 1.84 -38.85
CA GLU A 100 0.78 2.07 -38.93
C GLU A 100 1.53 0.92 -38.24
N GLU A 101 2.42 0.29 -39.00
CA GLU A 101 3.30 -0.76 -38.49
C GLU A 101 4.68 -0.17 -38.23
N HIS A 102 5.10 -0.20 -36.98
CA HIS A 102 6.43 0.23 -36.58
C HIS A 102 7.35 -0.99 -36.44
N VAL A 103 8.46 -1.01 -37.18
CA VAL A 103 9.39 -2.15 -37.22
C VAL A 103 10.75 -1.71 -36.70
N VAL A 104 11.20 -2.35 -35.62
CA VAL A 104 12.52 -2.14 -35.04
C VAL A 104 13.46 -3.25 -35.47
N SER A 105 14.54 -2.91 -36.18
CA SER A 105 15.58 -3.86 -36.55
C SER A 105 16.39 -4.27 -35.32
N VAL A 106 16.66 -5.57 -35.18
CA VAL A 106 17.45 -6.15 -34.08
C VAL A 106 18.41 -7.20 -34.66
N ASP A 107 19.58 -7.35 -34.06
CA ASP A 107 20.64 -8.25 -34.52
C ASP A 107 20.37 -9.73 -34.15
N TRP A 108 19.54 -9.99 -33.15
CA TRP A 108 19.17 -11.36 -32.73
C TRP A 108 17.94 -11.95 -33.44
N LYS A 109 17.36 -11.28 -34.45
CA LYS A 109 16.18 -11.78 -35.18
C LYS A 109 16.22 -11.39 -36.66
N SER A 110 15.97 -12.35 -37.55
CA SER A 110 15.98 -12.15 -39.01
C SER A 110 14.89 -11.20 -39.52
N SER A 111 13.80 -11.05 -38.76
CA SER A 111 12.75 -10.07 -39.00
C SER A 111 12.67 -9.14 -37.79
N GLY A 112 12.58 -7.83 -38.03
CA GLY A 112 12.47 -6.85 -36.95
C GLY A 112 11.29 -7.11 -36.00
N VAL A 113 11.33 -6.47 -34.84
CA VAL A 113 10.21 -6.48 -33.89
C VAL A 113 9.13 -5.52 -34.41
N LYS A 114 7.93 -6.05 -34.63
CA LYS A 114 6.80 -5.34 -35.23
C LYS A 114 5.80 -4.92 -34.15
N PHE A 115 5.47 -3.63 -34.13
CA PHE A 115 4.48 -3.03 -33.25
C PHE A 115 3.37 -2.41 -34.11
N LYS A 116 2.13 -2.84 -33.89
CA LYS A 116 0.95 -2.37 -34.63
C LYS A 116 -0.27 -2.32 -33.72
N GLY A 117 -1.14 -1.34 -33.93
CA GLY A 117 -2.39 -1.19 -33.20
C GLY A 117 -2.20 -0.75 -31.74
N PHE A 118 -3.14 -1.13 -30.87
CA PHE A 118 -3.22 -0.65 -29.49
C PHE A 118 -3.44 -1.80 -28.53
N THR A 119 -2.96 -1.63 -27.30
CA THR A 119 -3.27 -2.49 -26.17
C THR A 119 -4.27 -1.79 -25.26
N LYS A 120 -5.31 -2.51 -24.82
CA LYS A 120 -6.30 -2.00 -23.89
C LYS A 120 -5.79 -2.21 -22.46
N ILE A 121 -5.78 -1.15 -21.67
CA ILE A 121 -5.41 -1.23 -20.26
C ILE A 121 -6.57 -0.69 -19.43
N TYR A 122 -7.08 -1.51 -18.53
CA TYR A 122 -8.23 -1.17 -17.69
C TYR A 122 -7.84 -0.21 -16.55
N TYR A 123 -8.78 0.64 -16.14
CA TYR A 123 -8.53 1.66 -15.12
C TYR A 123 -8.13 1.05 -13.78
N SER A 124 -8.73 -0.08 -13.37
CA SER A 124 -8.35 -0.78 -12.14
C SER A 124 -6.90 -1.21 -12.14
N VAL A 125 -6.35 -1.56 -13.30
CA VAL A 125 -4.95 -1.98 -13.42
C VAL A 125 -4.03 -0.76 -13.35
N ILE A 126 -4.39 0.32 -14.06
CA ILE A 126 -3.60 1.56 -14.07
C ILE A 126 -3.40 2.06 -12.65
N ASP A 127 -4.46 2.13 -11.86
CA ASP A 127 -4.41 2.64 -10.49
C ASP A 127 -3.56 1.74 -9.55
N ASN A 128 -3.41 0.46 -9.88
CA ASN A 128 -2.56 -0.49 -9.16
C ASN A 128 -1.08 -0.47 -9.56
N LEU A 129 -0.71 0.27 -10.62
CA LEU A 129 0.63 0.32 -11.22
C LEU A 129 1.33 1.68 -11.04
N LEU A 130 0.78 2.60 -10.25
CA LEU A 130 1.24 3.99 -10.17
C LEU A 130 2.49 4.20 -9.29
N GLU A 131 2.76 3.31 -8.34
CA GLU A 131 3.88 3.41 -7.40
C GLU A 131 4.71 2.10 -7.41
N ASP A 132 6.02 2.22 -7.60
CA ASP A 132 7.05 1.15 -7.54
C ASP A 132 6.86 -0.08 -8.45
N LYS A 133 5.98 0.00 -9.44
CA LYS A 133 5.73 -1.06 -10.43
C LYS A 133 6.00 -0.57 -11.84
N ASP A 134 6.63 -1.43 -12.64
CA ASP A 134 6.92 -1.13 -14.03
C ASP A 134 5.67 -1.36 -14.90
N PHE A 135 5.05 -0.26 -15.33
CA PHE A 135 3.88 -0.28 -16.20
C PHE A 135 4.21 -0.86 -17.58
N THR A 136 5.44 -0.66 -18.07
CA THR A 136 5.89 -1.20 -19.36
C THR A 136 5.88 -2.73 -19.34
N LEU A 137 6.33 -3.37 -18.25
CA LEU A 137 6.25 -4.83 -18.10
C LEU A 137 4.82 -5.35 -18.20
N TYR A 138 3.88 -4.73 -17.47
CA TYR A 138 2.46 -5.11 -17.51
C TYR A 138 1.90 -4.98 -18.93
N ALA A 139 2.01 -3.77 -19.47
CA ALA A 139 1.42 -3.39 -20.73
C ALA A 139 1.97 -4.23 -21.89
N TYR A 140 3.27 -4.54 -21.87
CA TYR A 140 3.88 -5.38 -22.87
C TYR A 140 3.44 -6.84 -22.74
N ALA A 141 3.36 -7.38 -21.52
CA ALA A 141 2.85 -8.72 -21.31
C ALA A 141 1.40 -8.87 -21.83
N GLU A 142 0.51 -7.93 -21.51
CA GLU A 142 -0.86 -7.89 -22.06
C GLU A 142 -0.87 -7.87 -23.59
N TYR A 143 -0.05 -6.99 -24.21
CA TYR A 143 0.09 -6.93 -25.66
C TYR A 143 0.48 -8.29 -26.26
N ARG A 144 1.41 -9.02 -25.62
CA ARG A 144 1.88 -10.32 -26.09
C ARG A 144 0.86 -11.43 -25.85
N THR A 145 0.06 -11.36 -24.78
CA THR A 145 -1.01 -12.32 -24.46
C THR A 145 -2.22 -12.21 -25.38
N MET A 146 -2.51 -11.02 -25.93
CA MET A 146 -3.58 -10.83 -26.92
C MET A 146 -3.35 -11.58 -28.24
N LYS A 147 -2.15 -12.11 -28.49
CA LYS A 147 -1.89 -12.98 -29.64
C LYS A 147 -2.39 -14.38 -29.32
N THR A 148 -2.98 -15.08 -30.29
CA THR A 148 -3.64 -16.40 -30.16
C THR A 148 -2.78 -17.55 -29.63
N HIS A 149 -1.52 -17.29 -29.27
CA HIS A 149 -0.54 -18.23 -28.76
C HIS A 149 0.18 -17.59 -27.58
N GLN A 150 0.47 -18.38 -26.54
CA GLN A 150 1.28 -17.95 -25.41
C GLN A 150 2.68 -17.57 -25.92
N TYR A 151 2.94 -16.27 -26.03
CA TYR A 151 4.16 -15.80 -26.68
C TYR A 151 5.33 -15.83 -25.72
N ARG A 152 6.45 -16.41 -26.17
CA ARG A 152 7.69 -16.44 -25.41
C ARG A 152 8.55 -15.21 -25.70
N ILE A 153 8.92 -14.47 -24.66
CA ILE A 153 9.71 -13.23 -24.74
C ILE A 153 11.14 -13.55 -24.25
N CYS A 154 12.16 -13.18 -25.03
CA CYS A 154 13.57 -13.30 -24.63
C CYS A 154 14.03 -12.05 -23.84
N TYR A 155 15.13 -12.17 -23.10
CA TYR A 155 15.68 -11.01 -22.38
C TYR A 155 16.22 -9.92 -23.30
N ALA A 156 16.67 -10.26 -24.51
CA ALA A 156 17.04 -9.26 -25.51
C ALA A 156 15.83 -8.43 -25.99
N GLU A 157 14.66 -9.07 -26.15
CA GLU A 157 13.41 -8.36 -26.44
C GLU A 157 12.99 -7.53 -25.22
N TRP A 158 13.06 -8.06 -23.99
CA TRP A 158 12.80 -7.27 -22.80
C TRP A 158 13.72 -6.05 -22.66
N ALA A 159 15.00 -6.21 -22.96
CA ALA A 159 15.99 -5.13 -22.95
C ALA A 159 15.64 -4.05 -23.98
N LEU A 160 15.18 -4.44 -25.16
CA LEU A 160 14.67 -3.50 -26.14
C LEU A 160 13.47 -2.71 -25.58
N ILE A 161 12.47 -3.40 -25.03
CA ILE A 161 11.23 -2.75 -24.54
C ILE A 161 11.48 -1.86 -23.31
N LEU A 162 12.38 -2.27 -22.43
CA LEU A 162 12.76 -1.54 -21.21
C LEU A 162 13.84 -0.49 -21.46
N ASN A 163 14.38 -0.42 -22.69
CA ASN A 163 15.50 0.43 -23.07
C ASN A 163 16.70 0.29 -22.12
N CYS A 164 17.13 -0.94 -21.86
CA CYS A 164 18.22 -1.25 -20.95
C CYS A 164 19.09 -2.38 -21.50
N LYS A 165 20.13 -2.79 -20.75
CA LYS A 165 20.97 -3.93 -21.15
C LYS A 165 20.24 -5.25 -20.83
N GLU A 166 20.52 -6.30 -21.60
CA GLU A 166 19.95 -7.64 -21.38
C GLU A 166 20.08 -8.14 -19.94
N ARG A 167 21.23 -7.91 -19.31
CA ARG A 167 21.43 -8.27 -17.89
C ARG A 167 20.51 -7.49 -16.95
N GLN A 168 20.29 -6.21 -17.20
CA GLN A 168 19.38 -5.39 -16.39
C GLN A 168 17.93 -5.82 -16.62
N ALA A 169 17.55 -6.11 -17.86
CA ALA A 169 16.23 -6.64 -18.19
C ALA A 169 15.98 -7.98 -17.47
N PHE A 170 17.00 -8.84 -17.39
CA PHE A 170 16.95 -10.07 -16.62
C PHE A 170 16.65 -9.81 -15.13
N ASP A 171 17.40 -8.90 -14.50
CA ASP A 171 17.21 -8.59 -13.07
C ASP A 171 15.81 -7.98 -12.85
N ILE A 172 15.41 -6.98 -13.67
CA ILE A 172 14.09 -6.32 -13.61
C ILE A 172 12.92 -7.31 -13.76
N VAL A 173 13.01 -8.23 -14.73
CA VAL A 173 11.93 -9.19 -15.01
C VAL A 173 11.80 -10.23 -13.89
N ASN A 174 12.92 -10.70 -13.34
CA ASN A 174 12.87 -11.71 -12.27
C ASN A 174 12.43 -11.13 -10.92
N ASP A 175 12.75 -9.87 -10.64
CA ASP A 175 12.35 -9.18 -9.41
C ASP A 175 10.96 -8.53 -9.53
N SER A 176 10.30 -8.68 -10.69
CA SER A 176 9.03 -8.05 -10.99
C SER A 176 7.88 -8.65 -10.18
N LYS A 177 7.08 -7.78 -9.55
CA LYS A 177 5.79 -8.13 -8.94
C LYS A 177 4.60 -7.95 -9.90
N VAL A 178 4.88 -7.61 -11.15
CA VAL A 178 3.88 -7.21 -12.15
C VAL A 178 3.57 -8.35 -13.12
N ILE A 179 4.57 -9.17 -13.41
CA ILE A 179 4.48 -10.32 -14.29
C ILE A 179 5.01 -11.56 -13.60
N VAL A 180 4.35 -12.69 -13.80
CA VAL A 180 4.73 -14.00 -13.28
C VAL A 180 5.23 -14.85 -14.45
N LYS A 181 6.39 -15.46 -14.27
CA LYS A 181 7.00 -16.34 -15.26
C LYS A 181 6.31 -17.71 -15.25
N VAL A 182 5.85 -18.18 -16.41
CA VAL A 182 5.01 -19.39 -16.53
C VAL A 182 5.67 -20.56 -17.26
N SER A 183 6.68 -20.31 -18.10
CA SER A 183 7.44 -21.39 -18.73
C SER A 183 8.93 -21.27 -18.42
N ASN A 184 9.56 -22.41 -18.16
CA ASN A 184 11.00 -22.57 -18.02
C ASN A 184 11.48 -23.58 -19.06
N GLY A 185 12.12 -23.10 -20.13
CA GLY A 185 12.98 -23.95 -20.94
C GLY A 185 14.43 -23.58 -20.65
N PHE A 186 15.25 -24.56 -20.25
CA PHE A 186 16.70 -24.42 -20.31
C PHE A 186 17.15 -25.38 -21.39
N ASP A 187 17.67 -24.85 -22.48
CA ASP A 187 18.20 -25.66 -23.56
C ASP A 187 19.58 -26.18 -23.12
N SER A 188 19.62 -27.46 -22.79
CA SER A 188 20.84 -28.15 -22.35
C SER A 188 21.90 -28.23 -23.44
N ASP A 189 21.49 -28.24 -24.71
CA ASP A 189 22.37 -28.44 -25.85
C ASP A 189 23.06 -27.13 -26.22
N THR A 190 22.33 -26.01 -26.17
CA THR A 190 22.93 -24.68 -26.42
C THR A 190 23.43 -23.99 -25.16
N LYS A 191 23.19 -24.55 -23.97
CA LYS A 191 23.44 -23.94 -22.65
C LYS A 191 22.83 -22.54 -22.52
N ARG A 192 21.70 -22.30 -23.20
CA ARG A 192 21.00 -21.02 -23.19
C ARG A 192 19.64 -21.16 -22.51
N ARG A 193 19.23 -20.11 -21.80
CA ARG A 193 17.86 -20.03 -21.26
C ARG A 193 16.91 -19.78 -22.43
N GLU A 194 15.87 -20.60 -22.55
CA GLU A 194 14.84 -20.39 -23.55
C GLU A 194 14.01 -19.14 -23.24
N THR A 195 13.33 -18.67 -24.28
CA THR A 195 12.33 -17.62 -24.19
C THR A 195 11.21 -18.04 -23.26
N ASN A 196 10.69 -17.11 -22.46
CA ASN A 196 9.72 -17.45 -21.41
C ASN A 196 8.36 -16.81 -21.69
N SER A 197 7.32 -17.50 -21.29
CA SER A 197 5.96 -16.96 -21.26
C SER A 197 5.69 -16.29 -19.92
N TYR A 198 4.88 -15.25 -19.94
CA TYR A 198 4.55 -14.45 -18.76
C TYR A 198 3.04 -14.28 -18.63
N LEU A 199 2.54 -14.33 -17.40
CA LEU A 199 1.18 -13.90 -17.04
C LEU A 199 1.27 -12.59 -16.27
N THR A 200 0.26 -11.75 -16.38
CA THR A 200 0.13 -10.55 -15.56
C THR A 200 -0.49 -10.90 -14.20
N PHE A 201 -0.16 -10.13 -13.16
CA PHE A 201 -0.60 -10.41 -11.79
C PHE A 201 -2.14 -10.57 -11.62
N ASN A 202 -2.94 -9.98 -12.49
CA ASN A 202 -4.40 -10.05 -12.47
C ASN A 202 -4.98 -11.18 -13.35
N SER A 203 -4.13 -11.98 -14.00
CA SER A 203 -4.51 -13.10 -14.88
C SER A 203 -4.19 -14.48 -14.30
N VAL A 204 -3.60 -14.53 -13.10
CA VAL A 204 -3.27 -15.78 -12.40
C VAL A 204 -4.52 -16.23 -11.61
N GLU A 205 -5.22 -17.26 -12.10
CA GLU A 205 -6.41 -17.79 -11.41
C GLU A 205 -6.07 -18.70 -10.23
N ASP A 206 -4.90 -19.35 -10.18
CA ASP A 206 -4.38 -20.09 -9.02
C ASP A 206 -2.91 -20.47 -9.29
N GLU A 207 -1.94 -20.13 -8.42
CA GLU A 207 -0.51 -20.45 -8.62
C GLU A 207 -0.22 -21.96 -8.57
N GLU A 208 -1.09 -22.75 -7.93
CA GLU A 208 -0.96 -24.23 -7.88
C GLU A 208 -1.32 -24.91 -9.21
N GLU A 209 -2.11 -24.31 -10.09
CA GLU A 209 -2.46 -24.88 -11.40
C GLU A 209 -1.45 -24.56 -12.51
N VAL A 210 -0.63 -23.51 -12.33
CA VAL A 210 0.33 -23.03 -13.35
C VAL A 210 1.54 -23.95 -13.46
N SER A 211 1.91 -24.63 -12.37
CA SER A 211 2.99 -25.63 -12.33
C SER A 211 2.61 -27.00 -12.91
N LEU A 212 1.33 -27.20 -13.28
CA LEU A 212 0.80 -28.46 -13.81
C LEU A 212 0.52 -28.45 -15.32
N LYS A 213 0.63 -27.30 -16.01
CA LYS A 213 0.42 -27.27 -17.47
C LYS A 213 1.68 -27.77 -18.19
N PRO A 214 1.58 -28.82 -19.02
CA PRO A 214 2.75 -29.53 -19.53
C PRO A 214 3.58 -28.64 -20.46
N THR A 215 4.91 -28.73 -20.28
CA THR A 215 5.92 -28.25 -21.21
C THR A 215 5.67 -28.89 -22.57
N TYR A 216 5.30 -28.10 -23.57
CA TYR A 216 5.27 -28.56 -24.96
C TYR A 216 6.67 -29.07 -25.34
N LYS A 217 6.82 -30.39 -25.48
CA LYS A 217 7.90 -30.97 -26.27
C LYS A 217 7.54 -30.80 -27.74
N ASP A 218 8.47 -30.21 -28.50
CA ASP A 218 8.39 -30.12 -29.95
C ASP A 218 8.03 -31.48 -30.57
N LYS A 219 6.96 -31.50 -31.37
CA LYS A 219 6.82 -32.48 -32.43
C LYS A 219 6.79 -31.73 -33.75
N SER A 220 7.92 -31.86 -34.44
CA SER A 220 8.15 -31.78 -35.88
C SER A 220 6.88 -31.78 -36.75
N SER A 221 6.79 -30.77 -37.64
CA SER A 221 6.26 -30.80 -39.01
C SER A 221 5.05 -31.68 -39.35
N GLU A 222 3.88 -31.09 -39.63
CA GLU A 222 3.26 -31.05 -40.97
C GLU A 222 1.90 -30.32 -40.96
N SER A 223 1.63 -29.63 -42.08
CA SER A 223 0.44 -28.84 -42.42
C SER A 223 -0.85 -29.65 -42.63
N LYS A 224 -2.01 -29.10 -42.24
CA LYS A 224 -3.23 -28.95 -43.08
C LYS A 224 -4.41 -28.26 -42.38
N GLU A 225 -5.16 -27.51 -43.18
CA GLU A 225 -6.35 -26.66 -42.91
C GLU A 225 -7.59 -27.42 -42.38
N LYS A 226 -8.47 -26.78 -41.59
CA LYS A 226 -9.75 -26.12 -41.99
C LYS A 226 -10.71 -25.88 -40.80
N GLU A 227 -11.54 -24.84 -40.94
CA GLU A 227 -12.59 -24.32 -40.02
C GLU A 227 -13.74 -25.31 -39.71
N THR A 228 -14.42 -25.21 -38.55
CA THR A 228 -15.78 -24.60 -38.39
C THR A 228 -16.41 -24.76 -36.98
N GLU A 229 -17.12 -23.69 -36.57
CA GLU A 229 -18.36 -23.56 -35.76
C GLU A 229 -18.49 -23.84 -34.23
N LYS A 230 -19.20 -22.88 -33.58
CA LYS A 230 -19.67 -22.74 -32.17
C LYS A 230 -21.06 -23.41 -31.98
N PRO A 231 -21.84 -23.22 -30.88
CA PRO A 231 -21.58 -23.07 -29.41
C PRO A 231 -22.49 -23.98 -28.54
N VAL A 232 -22.23 -24.12 -27.22
CA VAL A 232 -23.33 -24.39 -26.25
C VAL A 232 -23.10 -23.67 -24.91
N VAL A 233 -24.12 -22.90 -24.51
CA VAL A 233 -24.31 -22.22 -23.23
C VAL A 233 -24.89 -23.20 -22.20
N LYS A 234 -24.40 -23.21 -20.95
CA LYS A 234 -25.22 -23.58 -19.77
C LYS A 234 -24.95 -22.68 -18.56
N LYS A 235 -26.08 -22.31 -17.93
CA LYS A 235 -26.28 -21.30 -16.89
C LYS A 235 -25.85 -21.76 -15.48
N SER A 236 -25.21 -20.83 -14.77
CA SER A 236 -25.36 -20.42 -13.36
C SER A 236 -25.68 -21.45 -12.25
N LYS A 237 -24.89 -21.39 -11.16
CA LYS A 237 -25.41 -21.40 -9.78
C LYS A 237 -24.54 -20.54 -8.85
N LYS A 238 -25.19 -20.02 -7.82
CA LYS A 238 -24.91 -18.82 -7.01
C LYS A 238 -24.62 -19.28 -5.58
N ASN A 239 -23.46 -18.93 -5.03
CA ASN A 239 -23.11 -18.94 -3.58
C ASN A 239 -22.20 -17.71 -3.36
N SER A 240 -22.73 -16.49 -3.28
CA SER A 240 -23.20 -15.73 -2.09
C SER A 240 -22.13 -15.33 -1.06
N GLU A 241 -21.53 -14.17 -1.32
CA GLU A 241 -21.10 -13.09 -0.41
C GLU A 241 -20.11 -13.35 0.74
N LYS A 242 -20.01 -14.56 1.31
CA LYS A 242 -19.04 -14.86 2.39
C LYS A 242 -17.64 -15.17 1.86
N GLU A 243 -17.55 -15.88 0.73
CA GLU A 243 -16.27 -16.19 0.07
C GLU A 243 -15.63 -14.93 -0.55
N ALA A 244 -16.44 -14.01 -1.07
CA ALA A 244 -15.96 -12.76 -1.68
C ALA A 244 -15.37 -11.75 -0.66
N LYS A 245 -15.70 -11.89 0.62
CA LYS A 245 -15.08 -11.12 1.71
C LYS A 245 -13.77 -11.77 2.16
N GLY A 246 -13.77 -13.11 2.33
CA GLY A 246 -12.56 -13.87 2.66
C GLY A 246 -11.44 -13.71 1.61
N LEU A 247 -11.80 -13.76 0.32
CA LEU A 247 -10.84 -13.60 -0.78
C LEU A 247 -10.25 -12.19 -0.86
N LYS A 248 -11.03 -11.15 -0.55
CA LYS A 248 -10.54 -9.76 -0.49
C LYS A 248 -9.60 -9.51 0.68
N ASP A 249 -9.91 -10.11 1.83
CA ASP A 249 -9.08 -10.02 3.03
C ASP A 249 -7.77 -10.84 2.86
N GLU A 250 -7.79 -11.93 2.09
CA GLU A 250 -6.60 -12.73 1.74
C GLU A 250 -5.73 -12.07 0.66
N ILE A 251 -6.32 -11.47 -0.37
CA ILE A 251 -5.58 -10.69 -1.40
C ILE A 251 -4.95 -9.44 -0.80
N GLY A 252 -5.62 -8.81 0.18
CA GLY A 252 -5.07 -7.71 0.94
C GLY A 252 -3.81 -8.09 1.74
N LYS A 253 -3.84 -9.25 2.41
CA LYS A 253 -2.70 -9.78 3.20
C LYS A 253 -1.44 -10.06 2.36
N PHE A 254 -1.56 -10.32 1.06
CA PHE A 254 -0.43 -10.61 0.18
C PHE A 254 0.25 -9.37 -0.44
N PHE A 255 -0.43 -8.22 -0.54
CA PHE A 255 0.04 -7.11 -1.41
C PHE A 255 0.16 -5.71 -0.78
N GLY A 256 0.01 -5.54 0.54
CA GLY A 256 0.29 -4.26 1.22
C GLY A 256 -0.58 -3.08 0.77
N ASN A 257 -1.72 -3.37 0.14
CA ASN A 257 -2.77 -2.43 -0.27
C ASN A 257 -4.12 -2.86 0.34
N THR A 258 -4.11 -3.28 1.60
CA THR A 258 -5.35 -3.45 2.37
C THR A 258 -6.00 -2.08 2.60
N MET A 259 -7.32 -2.05 2.89
CA MET A 259 -7.97 -0.81 3.36
C MET A 259 -7.22 -0.28 4.60
N GLU A 260 -6.72 -1.20 5.40
CA GLU A 260 -5.96 -1.01 6.62
C GLU A 260 -4.58 -0.38 6.37
N ASP A 261 -3.87 -0.76 5.30
CA ASP A 261 -2.60 -0.14 4.87
C ASP A 261 -2.78 1.30 4.41
N ASN A 262 -3.86 1.57 3.68
CA ASN A 262 -4.20 2.93 3.25
C ASN A 262 -4.58 3.83 4.42
N ILE A 263 -5.24 3.27 5.43
CA ILE A 263 -5.54 3.96 6.68
C ILE A 263 -4.24 4.23 7.44
N PHE A 264 -3.34 3.25 7.53
CA PHE A 264 -2.03 3.41 8.14
C PHE A 264 -1.23 4.52 7.46
N LYS A 265 -1.12 4.55 6.12
CA LYS A 265 -0.40 5.61 5.38
C LYS A 265 -0.90 7.02 5.71
N LYS A 266 -2.21 7.20 5.92
CA LYS A 266 -2.80 8.50 6.31
C LYS A 266 -2.50 8.91 7.76
N MET A 267 -2.20 7.93 8.61
CA MET A 267 -1.89 8.13 10.03
C MET A 267 -0.38 8.13 10.32
N ALA A 268 0.44 7.53 9.45
CA ALA A 268 1.87 7.29 9.61
C ALA A 268 2.73 8.56 9.68
N SER A 269 2.16 9.73 9.41
CA SER A 269 2.84 11.01 9.69
C SER A 269 3.01 11.25 11.21
N ASP A 270 2.19 10.64 12.05
CA ASP A 270 2.45 10.55 13.50
C ASP A 270 3.33 9.34 13.78
N LYS A 271 4.60 9.60 14.11
CA LYS A 271 5.63 8.56 14.30
C LYS A 271 5.32 7.55 15.41
N ARG A 272 4.33 7.83 16.26
CA ARG A 272 3.88 6.93 17.33
C ARG A 272 2.97 5.82 16.81
N ILE A 273 2.42 5.97 15.60
CA ILE A 273 1.65 4.95 14.88
C ILE A 273 2.61 4.26 13.93
N THR A 274 3.12 3.10 14.34
CA THR A 274 4.15 2.35 13.61
C THR A 274 3.61 1.10 12.93
N SER A 275 2.35 0.74 13.17
CA SER A 275 1.72 -0.42 12.56
C SER A 275 0.29 -0.16 12.09
N VAL A 276 -0.14 -1.01 11.15
CA VAL A 276 -1.52 -1.07 10.66
C VAL A 276 -2.49 -1.39 11.79
N GLU A 277 -2.10 -2.26 12.72
CA GLU A 277 -2.94 -2.65 13.86
C GLU A 277 -3.25 -1.46 14.76
N GLN A 278 -2.25 -0.62 15.04
CA GLN A 278 -2.41 0.62 15.79
C GLN A 278 -3.31 1.63 15.07
N ALA A 279 -3.21 1.72 13.74
CA ALA A 279 -4.11 2.57 12.95
C ALA A 279 -5.56 2.05 13.00
N MET A 280 -5.75 0.72 13.01
CA MET A 280 -7.08 0.11 13.17
C MET A 280 -7.68 0.32 14.56
N GLU A 281 -6.87 0.35 15.62
CA GLU A 281 -7.33 0.74 16.96
C GLU A 281 -7.90 2.17 16.98
N ILE A 282 -7.50 3.05 16.07
CA ILE A 282 -8.00 4.43 16.00
C ILE A 282 -9.27 4.52 15.14
N GLN A 283 -9.35 3.77 14.04
CA GLN A 283 -10.42 3.93 13.05
C GLN A 283 -11.54 2.88 13.10
N ASP A 284 -11.25 1.61 13.39
CA ASP A 284 -12.24 0.53 13.27
C ASP A 284 -13.13 0.43 14.52
N ILE A 285 -14.45 0.61 14.35
CA ILE A 285 -15.47 0.53 15.42
C ILE A 285 -15.56 -0.88 16.03
N ASN A 286 -15.06 -1.92 15.37
CA ASN A 286 -15.11 -3.28 15.90
C ASN A 286 -13.87 -3.68 16.70
N LYS A 287 -12.83 -2.84 16.73
CA LYS A 287 -11.61 -3.09 17.52
C LYS A 287 -11.57 -2.27 18.81
N PRO A 288 -11.06 -2.82 19.92
CA PRO A 288 -10.73 -2.03 21.09
C PRO A 288 -9.63 -1.00 20.75
N MET A 289 -9.52 0.03 21.56
CA MET A 289 -8.46 1.03 21.46
C MET A 289 -7.56 0.87 22.69
N SER A 290 -6.25 0.78 22.50
CA SER A 290 -5.31 0.76 23.62
C SER A 290 -5.18 2.13 24.26
N LEU A 291 -4.72 2.15 25.51
CA LEU A 291 -4.33 3.38 26.21
C LEU A 291 -3.27 4.18 25.42
N ALA A 292 -2.31 3.50 24.79
CA ALA A 292 -1.27 4.15 23.98
C ALA A 292 -1.88 4.91 22.80
N MET A 293 -2.78 4.27 22.05
CA MET A 293 -3.45 4.92 20.92
C MET A 293 -4.45 5.99 21.37
N TRP A 294 -5.10 5.82 22.51
CA TRP A 294 -5.91 6.87 23.11
C TRP A 294 -5.08 8.13 23.40
N LYS A 295 -3.88 7.99 24.00
CA LYS A 295 -2.96 9.11 24.25
C LYS A 295 -2.58 9.82 22.94
N VAL A 296 -2.23 9.05 21.91
CA VAL A 296 -1.94 9.58 20.56
C VAL A 296 -3.12 10.38 20.01
N VAL A 297 -4.36 9.89 20.14
CA VAL A 297 -5.56 10.62 19.70
C VAL A 297 -5.75 11.95 20.44
N GLN A 298 -5.32 12.07 21.70
CA GLN A 298 -5.50 13.31 22.47
C GLN A 298 -4.57 14.45 22.01
N ASP A 299 -3.34 14.14 21.59
CA ASP A 299 -2.29 15.14 21.40
C ASP A 299 -1.61 15.09 20.02
N SER A 300 -2.06 14.24 19.10
CA SER A 300 -1.50 14.16 17.74
C SER A 300 -1.68 15.45 16.96
N ASP A 301 -0.65 15.88 16.23
CA ASP A 301 -0.73 16.98 15.25
C ASP A 301 -1.43 16.57 13.95
N ASN A 302 -1.60 15.27 13.70
CA ASN A 302 -2.31 14.77 12.53
C ASN A 302 -3.82 14.88 12.74
N SER A 303 -4.48 15.75 11.96
CA SER A 303 -5.94 15.95 12.04
C SER A 303 -6.73 14.68 11.75
N PHE A 304 -6.26 13.82 10.84
CA PHE A 304 -6.91 12.57 10.50
C PHE A 304 -6.97 11.62 11.72
N VAL A 305 -5.86 11.53 12.46
CA VAL A 305 -5.77 10.74 13.70
C VAL A 305 -6.78 11.24 14.74
N ARG A 306 -6.80 12.55 14.99
CA ARG A 306 -7.73 13.16 15.96
C ARG A 306 -9.18 12.98 15.54
N ASP A 307 -9.51 13.25 14.28
CA ASP A 307 -10.89 13.22 13.80
C ASP A 307 -11.49 11.82 13.85
N TYR A 308 -10.76 10.82 13.36
CA TYR A 308 -11.24 9.44 13.36
C TYR A 308 -11.25 8.84 14.77
N GLY A 309 -10.21 9.10 15.56
CA GLY A 309 -10.15 8.67 16.96
C GLY A 309 -11.31 9.26 17.79
N ASN A 310 -11.57 10.57 17.67
CA ASN A 310 -12.68 11.20 18.39
C ASN A 310 -14.05 10.73 17.89
N LYS A 311 -14.24 10.53 16.58
CA LYS A 311 -15.47 9.92 16.03
C LYS A 311 -15.71 8.52 16.60
N LYS A 312 -14.67 7.70 16.69
CA LYS A 312 -14.74 6.37 17.31
C LYS A 312 -15.08 6.45 18.79
N LEU A 313 -14.39 7.30 19.55
CA LEU A 313 -14.64 7.52 20.98
C LEU A 313 -16.04 8.08 21.26
N GLN A 314 -16.68 8.77 20.32
CA GLN A 314 -18.07 9.24 20.44
C GLN A 314 -19.12 8.22 19.99
N ASN A 315 -18.71 7.13 19.33
CA ASN A 315 -19.63 6.13 18.79
C ASN A 315 -20.29 5.30 19.91
N LYS A 316 -21.63 5.24 19.91
CA LYS A 316 -22.40 4.50 20.95
C LYS A 316 -22.13 3.00 20.94
N ALA A 317 -22.05 2.38 19.77
CA ALA A 317 -21.82 0.93 19.66
C ALA A 317 -20.43 0.55 20.17
N TRP A 318 -19.42 1.36 19.85
CA TRP A 318 -18.07 1.17 20.36
C TRP A 318 -18.01 1.32 21.89
N LYS A 319 -18.58 2.41 22.42
CA LYS A 319 -18.60 2.67 23.88
C LYS A 319 -19.23 1.51 24.66
N ASN A 320 -20.38 1.02 24.20
CA ASN A 320 -21.07 -0.08 24.88
C ASN A 320 -20.27 -1.39 24.88
N LYS A 321 -19.36 -1.56 23.92
CA LYS A 321 -18.59 -2.80 23.78
C LYS A 321 -17.20 -2.73 24.41
N PHE A 322 -16.54 -1.58 24.36
CA PHE A 322 -15.12 -1.43 24.70
C PHE A 322 -14.82 -0.21 25.59
N GLY A 323 -15.80 0.66 25.84
CA GLY A 323 -15.58 1.93 26.54
C GLY A 323 -15.15 1.74 28.00
N ASP A 324 -15.75 0.78 28.70
CA ASP A 324 -15.47 0.55 30.12
C ASP A 324 -14.03 0.05 30.33
N ASP A 325 -13.56 -0.88 29.50
CA ASP A 325 -12.18 -1.39 29.56
C ASP A 325 -11.15 -0.29 29.31
N LEU A 326 -11.39 0.58 28.30
CA LEU A 326 -10.50 1.71 28.05
C LEU A 326 -10.50 2.71 29.21
N ASN A 327 -11.67 3.03 29.77
CA ASN A 327 -11.77 3.95 30.90
C ASN A 327 -11.05 3.42 32.14
N GLU A 328 -11.14 2.12 32.40
CA GLU A 328 -10.42 1.46 33.49
C GLU A 328 -8.90 1.49 33.26
N ALA A 329 -8.44 1.27 32.03
CA ALA A 329 -7.03 1.41 31.67
C ALA A 329 -6.53 2.86 31.86
N ILE A 330 -7.32 3.85 31.46
CA ILE A 330 -7.01 5.27 31.68
C ILE A 330 -6.94 5.59 33.17
N ARG A 331 -7.86 5.05 33.98
CA ARG A 331 -7.85 5.23 35.44
C ARG A 331 -6.58 4.67 36.07
N LYS A 332 -6.23 3.43 35.73
CA LYS A 332 -5.00 2.77 36.23
C LYS A 332 -3.72 3.50 35.82
N ASP A 333 -3.65 4.03 34.61
CA ASP A 333 -2.51 4.82 34.15
C ASP A 333 -2.35 6.11 34.95
N LYS A 334 -3.45 6.81 35.23
CA LYS A 334 -3.45 8.00 36.09
C LYS A 334 -3.03 7.67 37.53
N GLU A 335 -3.53 6.57 38.08
CA GLU A 335 -3.14 6.09 39.42
C GLU A 335 -1.67 5.70 39.47
N SER A 336 -1.17 5.01 38.45
CA SER A 336 0.24 4.64 38.34
C SER A 336 1.13 5.87 38.23
N ALA A 337 0.80 6.84 37.37
CA ALA A 337 1.55 8.09 37.24
C ALA A 337 1.55 8.89 38.56
N HIS A 338 0.42 8.90 39.27
CA HIS A 338 0.31 9.49 40.60
C HIS A 338 1.20 8.76 41.62
N LYS A 339 1.16 7.42 41.65
CA LYS A 339 2.02 6.59 42.51
C LYS A 339 3.50 6.85 42.23
N THR A 340 3.94 6.84 40.98
CA THR A 340 5.34 7.13 40.60
C THR A 340 5.77 8.52 41.05
N LYS A 341 4.92 9.54 40.85
CA LYS A 341 5.22 10.91 41.31
C LYS A 341 5.32 10.97 42.84
N PHE A 342 4.42 10.28 43.53
CA PHE A 342 4.43 10.18 44.99
C PHE A 342 5.70 9.49 45.50
N THR A 343 6.02 8.30 44.99
CA THR A 343 7.17 7.51 45.47
C THR A 343 8.51 8.17 45.13
N SER A 344 8.60 8.84 43.98
CA SER A 344 9.81 9.61 43.59
C SER A 344 10.15 10.73 44.57
N LYS A 345 9.16 11.30 45.28
CA LYS A 345 9.38 12.30 46.33
C LYS A 345 10.26 11.75 47.47
N TYR A 346 10.24 10.43 47.68
CA TYR A 346 10.89 9.76 48.81
C TYR A 346 12.12 8.93 48.39
N PHE A 347 12.62 9.08 47.17
CA PHE A 347 13.73 8.26 46.64
C PHE A 347 15.01 8.33 47.50
N PHE A 348 15.29 9.49 48.08
CA PHE A 348 16.43 9.74 48.98
C PHE A 348 16.03 9.83 50.45
N LYS A 349 14.88 9.28 50.82
CA LYS A 349 14.37 9.29 52.19
C LYS A 349 14.35 7.88 52.78
N THR A 350 14.43 7.82 54.10
CA THR A 350 14.13 6.63 54.90
C THR A 350 12.73 6.80 55.47
N ILE A 351 11.89 5.76 55.35
CA ILE A 351 10.51 5.78 55.83
C ILE A 351 10.39 4.71 56.92
N THR A 352 10.02 5.10 58.13
CA THR A 352 9.99 4.21 59.30
C THR A 352 8.61 4.24 59.97
N GLU A 353 8.01 3.06 60.10
CA GLU A 353 6.84 2.77 60.95
C GLU A 353 7.29 2.69 62.41
N TYR A 354 6.57 3.36 63.30
CA TYR A 354 6.73 3.26 64.75
C TYR A 354 5.48 2.65 65.36
N TYR A 355 5.63 1.57 66.11
CA TYR A 355 4.53 0.86 66.76
C TYR A 355 4.35 1.32 68.22
N VAL A 356 3.17 1.04 68.80
CA VAL A 356 2.82 1.44 70.17
C VAL A 356 3.67 0.72 71.24
N ASP A 357 4.10 -0.51 70.95
CA ASP A 357 4.98 -1.33 71.79
C ASP A 357 6.47 -0.92 71.73
N GLY A 358 6.82 0.01 70.83
CA GLY A 358 8.17 0.52 70.64
C GLY A 358 8.95 -0.17 69.51
N GLU A 359 8.36 -1.13 68.80
CA GLU A 359 8.99 -1.70 67.61
C GLU A 359 9.06 -0.69 66.46
N GLU A 360 10.07 -0.86 65.59
CA GLU A 360 10.28 -0.03 64.40
C GLU A 360 10.45 -0.89 63.16
N ARG A 361 9.85 -0.47 62.05
CA ARG A 361 9.98 -1.15 60.76
C ARG A 361 10.23 -0.16 59.64
N VAL A 362 11.30 -0.35 58.90
CA VAL A 362 11.56 0.43 57.67
C VAL A 362 10.66 -0.11 56.57
N ILE A 363 9.91 0.80 55.94
CA ILE A 363 9.01 0.49 54.84
C ILE A 363 9.43 1.19 53.55
N THR A 364 8.90 0.70 52.45
CA THR A 364 9.08 1.28 51.13
C THR A 364 8.15 2.47 50.89
N ALA A 365 8.50 3.31 49.92
CA ALA A 365 7.62 4.39 49.47
C ALA A 365 6.31 3.84 48.86
N ASP A 366 6.33 2.62 48.34
CA ASP A 366 5.14 1.93 47.82
C ASP A 366 4.17 1.54 48.95
N GLU A 367 4.69 1.04 50.08
CA GLU A 367 3.86 0.78 51.27
C GLU A 367 3.26 2.07 51.85
N LEU A 368 4.06 3.15 51.92
CA LEU A 368 3.54 4.47 52.32
C LEU A 368 2.45 4.97 51.37
N TYR A 369 2.62 4.78 50.06
CA TYR A 369 1.59 5.12 49.09
C TYR A 369 0.28 4.37 49.36
N ASP A 370 0.36 3.09 49.68
CA ASP A 370 -0.84 2.28 49.93
C ASP A 370 -1.57 2.78 51.18
N TYR A 371 -0.88 3.16 52.26
CA TYR A 371 -1.50 3.81 53.43
C TYR A 371 -2.23 5.11 53.05
N VAL A 372 -1.59 5.99 52.28
CA VAL A 372 -2.16 7.29 51.88
C VAL A 372 -3.33 7.11 50.92
N ASN A 373 -3.19 6.23 49.92
CA ASN A 373 -4.20 5.99 48.89
C ASN A 373 -5.48 5.36 49.46
N HIS A 374 -5.35 4.49 50.47
CA HIS A 374 -6.49 3.91 51.20
C HIS A 374 -6.99 4.80 52.35
N LYS A 375 -6.46 6.02 52.48
CA LYS A 375 -6.83 6.99 53.55
C LYS A 375 -6.66 6.42 54.96
N MET A 376 -5.69 5.53 55.15
CA MET A 376 -5.36 4.93 56.44
C MET A 376 -4.47 5.84 57.28
N VAL A 377 -3.86 6.86 56.68
CA VAL A 377 -3.04 7.87 57.35
C VAL A 377 -3.34 9.27 56.82
N TYR A 378 -3.05 10.28 57.63
CA TYR A 378 -3.02 11.69 57.21
C TYR A 378 -1.64 12.29 57.51
N SER A 379 -1.22 13.26 56.71
CA SER A 379 0.10 13.89 56.84
C SER A 379 0.03 15.20 57.63
N ASP A 380 0.99 15.38 58.53
CA ASP A 380 1.39 16.69 59.05
C ASP A 380 2.90 16.85 58.78
N SER A 381 3.23 17.60 57.73
CA SER A 381 4.60 17.75 57.23
C SER A 381 5.26 16.41 56.83
N GLU A 382 6.40 16.05 57.43
CA GLU A 382 7.17 14.82 57.19
C GLU A 382 6.74 13.64 58.09
N THR A 383 5.65 13.79 58.85
CA THR A 383 5.09 12.73 59.70
C THR A 383 3.67 12.38 59.27
N TYR A 384 3.37 11.09 59.22
CA TYR A 384 2.05 10.54 58.94
C TYR A 384 1.47 9.88 60.19
N PHE A 385 0.21 10.18 60.46
CA PHE A 385 -0.51 9.70 61.64
C PHE A 385 -1.68 8.81 61.23
N THR A 386 -1.97 7.80 62.06
CA THR A 386 -3.11 6.91 61.86
C THR A 386 -4.35 7.52 62.53
N PRO A 387 -5.54 7.46 61.90
CA PRO A 387 -6.80 7.67 62.60
C PRO A 387 -6.95 6.56 63.65
N SER A 388 -7.39 6.91 64.86
CA SER A 388 -7.38 6.07 66.07
C SER A 388 -8.07 4.70 65.97
N ASN A 389 -8.80 4.45 64.88
CA ASN A 389 -9.71 3.31 64.74
C ASN A 389 -9.31 2.35 63.60
N ILE A 390 -8.26 2.65 62.83
CA ILE A 390 -7.92 1.89 61.59
C ILE A 390 -6.70 1.00 61.79
N LEU A 391 -5.66 1.49 62.46
CA LEU A 391 -4.41 0.77 62.71
C LEU A 391 -4.00 0.98 64.17
N GLN A 392 -4.54 0.16 65.07
CA GLN A 392 -4.41 0.36 66.52
C GLN A 392 -2.97 0.20 67.04
N ASP A 393 -2.18 -0.63 66.35
CA ASP A 393 -0.80 -0.93 66.77
C ASP A 393 0.23 0.04 66.17
N LEU A 394 -0.13 0.75 65.09
CA LEU A 394 0.77 1.70 64.41
C LEU A 394 0.57 3.11 64.97
N LYS A 395 1.63 3.66 65.58
CA LYS A 395 1.63 5.00 66.20
C LYS A 395 1.78 6.12 65.17
N CYS A 396 2.82 6.04 64.32
CA CYS A 396 3.07 7.00 63.25
C CYS A 396 4.07 6.46 62.24
N ILE A 397 4.15 7.10 61.07
CA ILE A 397 5.20 6.87 60.08
C ILE A 397 6.00 8.17 59.93
N LYS A 398 7.33 8.12 60.01
CA LYS A 398 8.21 9.28 59.79
C LYS A 398 9.05 9.13 58.54
N VAL A 399 9.26 10.25 57.86
CA VAL A 399 10.15 10.37 56.71
C VAL A 399 11.38 11.17 57.11
N THR A 400 12.57 10.60 56.94
CA THR A 400 13.86 11.23 57.24
C THR A 400 14.79 11.17 56.04
N ASP A 401 15.84 11.99 55.99
CA ASP A 401 16.85 11.87 54.93
C ASP A 401 17.62 10.54 55.05
N LYS A 402 17.95 9.93 53.90
CA LYS A 402 18.88 8.78 53.88
C LYS A 402 20.22 9.24 54.46
N ILE A 403 20.71 8.50 55.44
CA ILE A 403 22.04 8.67 56.04
C ILE A 403 23.10 8.16 55.07
#